data_AF-A0A1D2NAR4-F1
#
_entry.id   AF-A0A1D2NAR4-F1
#
_cell.length_a   1.000
_cell.length_b   1.000
_cell.length_c   1.000
_cell.angle_alpha   90.00
_cell.angle_beta   90.00
_cell.angle_gamma   90.00
#
_symmetry.space_group_name_H-M   'P 1'
#
loop_
_entity.id
_entity.type
_entity.pdbx_description
1 polymer ?
#
loop_
_entity_poly.entity_id
_entity_poly.type
_entity_poly.pdbx_seq_one_letter_code
_entity_poly.pdbx_strand_id
1 'polypeptide(L)'
;MAAEVMSVSLPAPQIPDGPDGNPIVSVEYEVYGLVQGLGFPKHAKDQAERLGLGGWVKNTRQGTIAGRLEGPKNQLIQMVQWLAREGSPGSKVERCELRNWEFTVVQTFRNFSVRF
;
A
#
# COMPACT_ATOMS: atom_id res chain seq x y z
N MET A 1 -17.60 -15.48 29.30
CA MET A 1 -16.25 -15.88 28.88
C MET A 1 -15.73 -14.83 27.91
N ALA A 2 -14.59 -14.20 28.25
CA ALA A 2 -14.04 -13.06 27.53
C ALA A 2 -12.91 -13.50 26.59
N ALA A 3 -12.93 -12.92 25.39
CA ALA A 3 -11.84 -12.69 24.45
C ALA A 3 -10.78 -13.81 24.28
N GLU A 4 -10.92 -14.57 23.20
CA GLU A 4 -9.82 -15.32 22.61
C GLU A 4 -8.69 -14.37 22.25
N VAL A 5 -7.57 -14.55 22.95
CA VAL A 5 -6.29 -13.91 22.70
C VAL A 5 -5.84 -14.24 21.27
N MET A 6 -5.74 -13.22 20.42
CA MET A 6 -5.11 -13.33 19.11
C MET A 6 -3.61 -13.55 19.31
N SER A 7 -3.22 -14.81 19.39
CA SER A 7 -1.84 -15.26 19.34
C SER A 7 -1.28 -15.01 17.95
N VAL A 8 -0.84 -13.77 17.67
CA VAL A 8 0.11 -13.51 16.59
C VAL A 8 1.46 -14.09 17.05
N SER A 9 1.70 -15.35 16.73
CA SER A 9 3.07 -15.86 16.68
C SER A 9 3.80 -15.06 15.62
N LEU A 10 4.64 -14.11 16.06
CA LEU A 10 5.64 -13.50 15.20
C LEU A 10 6.68 -14.60 14.90
N PRO A 11 6.79 -15.14 13.66
CA PRO A 11 8.03 -15.80 13.29
C PRO A 11 9.13 -14.75 13.39
N ALA A 12 10.24 -15.08 14.06
CA ALA A 12 11.42 -14.23 14.12
C ALA A 12 11.71 -13.68 12.71
N PRO A 13 11.95 -12.37 12.54
CA PRO A 13 12.25 -11.82 11.22
C PRO A 13 13.63 -12.33 10.81
N GLN A 14 13.64 -13.50 10.17
CA GLN A 14 14.65 -13.81 9.18
C GLN A 14 14.61 -12.63 8.21
N ILE A 15 15.65 -11.79 8.27
CA ILE A 15 15.93 -10.76 7.28
C ILE A 15 16.79 -11.47 6.24
N PRO A 16 16.23 -12.03 5.15
CA PRO A 16 17.03 -12.32 3.99
C PRO A 16 17.12 -11.03 3.19
N ASP A 17 18.37 -10.60 3.06
CA ASP A 17 18.85 -9.74 2.00
C ASP A 17 18.09 -10.06 0.69
N GLY A 18 17.25 -9.13 0.22
CA GLY A 18 16.84 -9.14 -1.19
C GLY A 18 18.10 -9.01 -2.05
N PRO A 19 18.07 -9.33 -3.36
CA PRO A 19 19.26 -9.33 -4.22
C PRO A 19 20.03 -7.99 -4.25
N ASP A 20 19.45 -6.91 -3.69
CA ASP A 20 20.00 -5.55 -3.60
C ASP A 20 20.08 -5.00 -2.14
N GLY A 21 19.90 -5.84 -1.11
CA GLY A 21 19.94 -5.41 0.30
C GLY A 21 18.75 -4.58 0.79
N ASN A 22 17.64 -4.57 0.05
CA ASN A 22 16.45 -3.80 0.40
C ASN A 22 15.31 -4.73 0.85
N PRO A 23 14.84 -4.65 2.11
CA PRO A 23 13.75 -5.49 2.60
C PRO A 23 12.45 -5.15 1.85
N ILE A 24 11.78 -6.18 1.35
CA ILE A 24 10.43 -6.07 0.81
C ILE A 24 9.49 -5.83 1.99
N VAL A 25 8.66 -4.80 1.90
CA VAL A 25 7.63 -4.48 2.88
C VAL A 25 6.26 -4.47 2.20
N SER A 26 5.27 -4.96 2.92
CA SER A 26 3.86 -4.91 2.59
C SER A 26 3.20 -3.93 3.55
N VAL A 27 2.43 -2.97 3.05
CA VAL A 27 1.73 -1.99 3.87
C VAL A 27 0.36 -1.73 3.28
N GLU A 28 -0.62 -1.62 4.15
CA GLU A 28 -1.95 -1.17 3.79
C GLU A 28 -2.00 0.35 3.94
N TYR A 29 -2.64 1.03 3.01
CA TYR A 29 -2.80 2.47 3.04
C TYR A 29 -4.26 2.84 2.88
N GLU A 30 -4.69 3.89 3.55
CA GLU A 30 -6.04 4.41 3.45
C GLU A 30 -6.00 5.92 3.31
N VAL A 31 -6.48 6.38 2.17
CA VAL A 31 -6.49 7.79 1.77
C VAL A 31 -7.90 8.33 1.97
N TYR A 32 -7.98 9.33 2.82
CA TYR A 32 -9.17 10.08 3.18
C TYR A 32 -9.19 11.40 2.42
N GLY A 33 -10.37 11.80 1.96
CA GLY A 33 -10.61 13.08 1.31
C GLY A 33 -11.45 12.94 0.03
N LEU A 34 -11.31 13.91 -0.88
CA LEU A 34 -12.00 13.93 -2.18
C LEU A 34 -11.18 13.12 -3.20
N VAL A 35 -11.25 11.80 -3.11
CA VAL A 35 -10.46 10.86 -3.94
C VAL A 35 -11.31 9.97 -4.86
N GLN A 36 -12.64 9.97 -4.68
CA GLN A 36 -13.57 9.24 -5.56
C GLN A 36 -13.93 10.06 -6.80
N GLY A 37 -14.10 9.36 -7.94
CA GLY A 37 -14.55 9.96 -9.21
C GLY A 37 -13.45 10.64 -10.04
N LEU A 38 -12.22 10.68 -9.56
CA LEU A 38 -11.11 11.46 -10.14
C LEU A 38 -10.00 10.61 -10.77
N GLY A 39 -10.27 9.32 -11.03
CA GLY A 39 -9.30 8.42 -11.65
C GLY A 39 -8.09 8.06 -10.79
N PHE A 40 -8.13 8.35 -9.48
CA PHE A 40 -7.06 8.04 -8.51
C PHE A 40 -6.49 6.62 -8.64
N PRO A 41 -7.30 5.54 -8.69
CA PRO A 41 -6.76 4.19 -8.82
C PRO A 41 -6.02 3.93 -10.16
N LYS A 42 -6.36 4.64 -11.24
CA LYS A 42 -5.67 4.51 -12.54
C LYS A 42 -4.26 5.09 -12.46
N HIS A 43 -4.11 6.26 -11.85
CA HIS A 43 -2.79 6.87 -11.63
C HIS A 43 -1.98 6.09 -10.59
N ALA A 44 -2.61 5.62 -9.52
CA ALA A 44 -1.94 4.75 -8.55
C ALA A 44 -1.40 3.47 -9.19
N LYS A 45 -2.16 2.86 -10.12
CA LYS A 45 -1.69 1.70 -10.88
C LYS A 45 -0.49 2.03 -11.75
N ASP A 46 -0.54 3.12 -12.52
CA ASP A 46 0.58 3.55 -13.38
C ASP A 46 1.85 3.77 -12.55
N GLN A 47 1.74 4.52 -11.44
CA GLN A 47 2.87 4.79 -10.58
C GLN A 47 3.41 3.53 -9.89
N ALA A 48 2.53 2.63 -9.45
CA ALA A 48 2.95 1.35 -8.90
C ALA A 48 3.67 0.49 -9.94
N GLU A 49 3.17 0.43 -11.18
CA GLU A 49 3.85 -0.28 -12.28
C GLU A 49 5.21 0.34 -12.62
N ARG A 50 5.34 1.67 -12.62
CA ARG A 50 6.61 2.37 -12.85
C ARG A 50 7.64 2.11 -11.75
N LEU A 51 7.17 2.03 -10.51
CA LEU A 51 7.98 1.65 -9.35
C LEU A 51 8.11 0.12 -9.20
N GLY A 52 7.52 -0.71 -10.07
CA GLY A 52 7.53 -2.16 -9.91
C GLY A 52 6.90 -2.68 -8.62
N LEU A 53 6.03 -1.88 -8.00
CA LEU A 53 5.31 -2.23 -6.77
C LEU A 53 4.10 -3.11 -7.07
N GLY A 54 3.93 -4.13 -6.25
CA GLY A 54 2.75 -4.98 -6.22
C GLY A 54 1.66 -4.40 -5.35
N GLY A 55 0.41 -4.78 -5.62
CA GLY A 55 -0.63 -4.57 -4.64
C GLY A 55 -2.02 -4.44 -5.22
N TRP A 56 -2.88 -3.73 -4.49
CA TRP A 56 -4.21 -3.41 -4.96
C TRP A 56 -4.71 -2.11 -4.35
N VAL A 57 -5.67 -1.48 -5.02
CA VAL A 57 -6.38 -0.31 -4.53
C VAL A 57 -7.87 -0.58 -4.63
N LYS A 58 -8.66 -0.11 -3.66
CA LYS A 58 -10.11 -0.24 -3.63
C LYS A 58 -10.77 1.01 -3.07
N ASN A 59 -11.99 1.27 -3.53
CA ASN A 59 -12.81 2.32 -2.94
C ASN A 59 -13.54 1.77 -1.71
N THR A 60 -13.57 2.55 -0.63
CA THR A 60 -14.40 2.22 0.53
C THR A 60 -15.77 2.85 0.38
N ARG A 61 -16.77 2.26 1.05
CA ARG A 61 -18.14 2.83 1.11
C ARG A 61 -18.19 4.20 1.81
N GLN A 62 -17.16 4.57 2.55
CA GLN A 62 -17.07 5.86 3.24
C GLN A 62 -16.58 7.00 2.34
N GLY A 63 -16.30 6.74 1.05
CA GLY A 63 -15.76 7.76 0.15
C GLY A 63 -14.23 7.81 0.14
N THR A 64 -13.56 6.89 0.85
CA THR A 64 -12.09 6.84 0.94
C THR A 64 -11.51 5.81 -0.03
N ILE A 65 -10.19 5.81 -0.20
CA ILE A 65 -9.46 4.83 -1.00
C ILE A 65 -8.57 4.03 -0.08
N ALA A 66 -8.83 2.73 0.05
CA ALA A 66 -7.96 1.81 0.78
C ALA A 66 -7.17 0.97 -0.21
N GLY A 67 -5.96 0.59 0.12
CA GLY A 67 -5.15 -0.26 -0.73
C GLY A 67 -4.08 -0.98 0.05
N ARG A 68 -3.39 -1.88 -0.65
CA ARG A 68 -2.19 -2.55 -0.17
C ARG A 68 -1.10 -2.33 -1.20
N LEU A 69 0.09 -2.04 -0.72
CA LEU A 69 1.30 -1.91 -1.50
C LEU A 69 2.32 -2.87 -0.95
N GLU A 70 3.04 -3.54 -1.85
CA GLU A 70 4.06 -4.48 -1.52
C GLU A 70 5.26 -4.29 -2.43
N GLY A 71 6.43 -4.15 -1.83
CA GLY A 71 7.67 -4.00 -2.58
C GLY A 71 8.78 -3.41 -1.72
N PRO A 72 9.90 -3.03 -2.35
CA PRO A 72 11.05 -2.48 -1.63
C PRO A 72 10.68 -1.20 -0.88
N LYS A 73 11.10 -1.09 0.40
CA LYS A 73 10.81 0.06 1.27
C LYS A 73 11.04 1.42 0.60
N ASN A 74 12.13 1.53 -0.15
CA ASN A 74 12.50 2.79 -0.81
C ASN A 74 11.45 3.22 -1.84
N GLN A 75 10.93 2.27 -2.63
CA GLN A 75 9.90 2.54 -3.63
C GLN A 75 8.53 2.74 -2.99
N LEU A 76 8.26 2.06 -1.88
CA LEU A 76 7.05 2.28 -1.11
C LEU A 76 6.98 3.71 -0.55
N ILE A 77 8.09 4.24 -0.05
CA ILE A 77 8.19 5.65 0.38
C ILE A 77 7.96 6.59 -0.80
N GLN A 78 8.50 6.30 -1.98
CA GLN A 78 8.26 7.09 -3.19
C GLN A 78 6.77 7.09 -3.58
N MET A 79 6.12 5.93 -3.52
CA MET A 79 4.69 5.78 -3.79
C MET A 79 3.84 6.58 -2.80
N VAL A 80 4.16 6.51 -1.50
CA VAL A 80 3.44 7.28 -0.46
C VAL A 80 3.65 8.78 -0.65
N GLN A 81 4.87 9.23 -0.94
CA GLN A 81 5.13 10.64 -1.24
C GLN A 81 4.35 11.10 -2.46
N TRP A 82 4.27 10.27 -3.50
CA TRP A 82 3.50 10.54 -4.70
C TRP A 82 1.99 10.59 -4.41
N LEU A 83 1.46 9.65 -3.60
CA LEU A 83 0.07 9.66 -3.15
C LEU A 83 -0.27 10.94 -2.36
N ALA A 84 0.68 11.44 -1.57
CA ALA A 84 0.53 12.66 -0.78
C ALA A 84 0.71 13.96 -1.59
N ARG A 85 1.50 13.95 -2.67
CA ARG A 85 1.85 15.13 -3.48
C ARG A 85 1.07 15.27 -4.78
N GLU A 86 1.02 14.20 -5.57
CA GLU A 86 0.44 14.18 -6.91
C GLU A 86 -0.96 13.58 -6.89
N GLY A 87 -1.14 12.42 -6.25
CA GLY A 87 -2.41 11.71 -6.14
C GLY A 87 -3.17 11.63 -7.47
N SER A 88 -4.10 12.55 -7.70
CA SER A 88 -4.69 12.81 -9.02
C SER A 88 -4.92 14.32 -9.15
N PRO A 89 -4.76 14.94 -10.34
CA PRO A 89 -5.17 16.32 -10.55
C PRO A 89 -6.67 16.48 -10.27
N GLY A 90 -7.00 17.16 -9.16
CA GLY A 90 -8.36 17.33 -8.65
C GLY A 90 -8.68 16.51 -7.40
N SER A 91 -7.86 15.51 -7.04
CA SER A 91 -8.02 14.76 -5.80
C SER A 91 -7.43 15.52 -4.63
N LYS A 92 -8.23 15.66 -3.56
CA LYS A 92 -7.81 16.35 -2.34
C LYS A 92 -7.63 15.32 -1.25
N VAL A 93 -6.39 14.89 -1.03
CA VAL A 93 -6.03 14.01 0.08
C VAL A 93 -6.02 14.85 1.35
N GLU A 94 -6.98 14.64 2.23
CA GLU A 94 -6.99 15.27 3.55
C GLU A 94 -6.12 14.52 4.55
N ARG A 95 -6.10 13.19 4.45
CA ARG A 95 -5.31 12.33 5.33
C ARG A 95 -4.92 11.05 4.60
N CYS A 96 -3.70 10.58 4.81
CA CYS A 96 -3.26 9.26 4.40
C CYS A 96 -2.83 8.50 5.66
N GLU A 97 -3.52 7.42 5.99
CA GLU A 97 -3.13 6.49 7.05
C GLU A 97 -2.42 5.29 6.42
N LEU A 98 -1.32 4.89 7.04
CA LEU A 98 -0.61 3.66 6.68
C LEU A 98 -0.81 2.68 7.83
N ARG A 99 -1.27 1.47 7.52
CA ARG A 99 -1.63 0.40 8.46
C ARG A 99 -0.92 -0.88 8.07
N ASN A 100 -0.81 -1.77 9.04
CA ASN A 100 -0.39 -3.16 8.81
C ASN A 100 0.93 -3.28 8.01
N TRP A 101 1.97 -2.61 8.52
CA TRP A 101 3.32 -2.70 7.98
C TRP A 101 3.90 -4.07 8.32
N GLU A 102 4.05 -4.91 7.31
CA GLU A 102 4.64 -6.24 7.41
C GLU A 102 5.92 -6.31 6.56
N PHE A 103 7.00 -6.84 7.14
CA PHE A 103 8.19 -7.17 6.37
C PHE A 103 7.98 -8.54 5.74
N THR A 104 8.20 -8.65 4.44
CA THR A 104 7.93 -9.86 3.68
C THR A 104 9.17 -10.28 2.89
N VAL A 105 9.26 -11.58 2.63
CA VAL A 105 10.39 -12.22 1.96
C VAL A 105 10.25 -12.25 0.44
N VAL A 106 9.01 -12.25 -0.06
CA VAL A 106 8.70 -12.40 -1.48
C VAL A 106 7.60 -11.42 -1.88
N GLN A 107 7.77 -10.76 -3.02
CA GLN A 107 6.68 -9.99 -3.60
C GLN A 107 5.62 -10.98 -4.11
N THR A 108 4.58 -11.19 -3.31
CA THR A 108 3.40 -12.00 -3.62
C THR A 108 2.58 -11.32 -4.72
N PHE A 109 2.52 -9.98 -4.68
CA PHE A 109 1.84 -9.21 -5.72
C PHE A 109 2.84 -8.78 -6.80
N ARG A 110 2.81 -9.44 -7.97
CA ARG A 110 3.62 -8.98 -9.12
C ARG A 110 3.01 -7.81 -9.88
N ASN A 111 1.71 -7.56 -9.68
CA ASN A 111 0.97 -6.51 -10.37
C ASN A 111 0.14 -5.70 -9.38
N PHE A 112 -0.14 -4.46 -9.76
CA PHE A 112 -1.05 -3.60 -9.04
C PHE A 112 -2.47 -3.71 -9.63
N SER A 113 -3.42 -4.19 -8.81
CA SER A 113 -4.80 -4.43 -9.23
C SER A 113 -5.75 -3.35 -8.70
N VAL A 114 -6.54 -2.76 -9.60
CA VAL A 114 -7.63 -1.88 -9.18
C VAL A 114 -8.87 -2.72 -8.88
N ARG A 115 -9.35 -2.65 -7.65
CA ARG A 115 -10.63 -3.19 -7.20
C ARG A 115 -11.64 -2.04 -7.08
N PHE A 116 -12.90 -2.32 -7.40
CA PHE A 116 -14.01 -1.38 -7.36
C PHE A 116 -15.01 -1.78 -6.29
#